data_AF-A0A348MJA1-F1
#
_entry.id   AF-A0A348MJA1-F1
#
_cell.length_a   1.000
_cell.length_b   1.000
_cell.length_c   1.000
_cell.angle_alpha   90.00
_cell.angle_beta   90.00
_cell.angle_gamma   90.00
#
_symmetry.space_group_name_H-M   'P 1'
#
loop_
_entity.id
_entity.type
_entity.pdbx_description
1 polymer ?
#
loop_
_entity_poly.entity_id
_entity_poly.type
_entity_poly.pdbx_seq_one_letter_code
_entity_poly.pdbx_strand_id
1 'polypeptide(L)' 'MKEKEKEIMIVKQVAEYLQMDEHTIYKLSRSGKIPSLKITD' A
#
# COMPACT_ATOMS: atom_id res chain seq x y z
N MET A 1 -12.41 -20.33 -8.35
CA MET A 1 -11.46 -19.19 -8.36
C MET A 1 -10.96 -19.04 -6.93
N LYS A 2 -9.67 -19.26 -6.65
CA LYS A 2 -9.15 -19.09 -5.27
C LYS A 2 -9.37 -17.64 -4.85
N GLU A 3 -10.07 -17.43 -3.74
CA GLU A 3 -10.09 -16.13 -3.06
C GLU A 3 -8.63 -15.76 -2.77
N LYS A 4 -8.15 -14.69 -3.41
CA LYS A 4 -6.83 -14.14 -3.07
C LYS A 4 -6.99 -13.56 -1.67
N GLU A 5 -6.46 -14.25 -0.68
CA GLU A 5 -6.23 -13.69 0.64
C GLU A 5 -5.62 -12.29 0.44
N LYS A 6 -6.28 -11.26 0.97
CA LYS A 6 -5.84 -9.88 0.81
C LYS A 6 -4.59 -9.68 1.66
N GLU A 7 -3.43 -9.99 1.08
CA GLU A 7 -2.15 -9.74 1.71
C GLU A 7 -1.98 -8.22 1.91
N ILE A 8 -1.88 -7.80 3.17
CA ILE A 8 -1.63 -6.41 3.53
C ILE A 8 -0.12 -6.21 3.55
N MET A 9 0.37 -5.27 2.74
CA MET A 9 1.77 -4.84 2.74
C MET A 9 1.93 -3.52 3.49
N ILE A 10 3.03 -3.37 4.22
CA ILE A 10 3.41 -2.09 4.80
C ILE A 10 3.99 -1.16 3.72
N VAL A 11 3.95 0.15 3.96
CA VAL A 11 4.40 1.18 3.01
C VAL A 11 5.81 0.89 2.48
N LYS A 12 6.73 0.48 3.36
CA LYS A 12 8.11 0.14 2.99
C LYS A 12 8.19 -1.03 1.99
N GLN A 13 7.41 -2.09 2.20
CA GLN A 13 7.37 -3.24 1.30
C GLN A 13 6.81 -2.84 -0.07
N VAL A 14 5.77 -2.01 -0.09
CA VAL A 14 5.19 -1.51 -1.35
C VAL A 14 6.18 -0.60 -2.08
N ALA A 15 6.89 0.25 -1.36
CA ALA A 15 7.93 1.13 -1.90
C ALA A 15 9.07 0.32 -2.54
N GLU A 16 9.55 -0.72 -1.85
CA GLU A 16 10.58 -1.62 -2.37
C GLU A 16 10.08 -2.41 -3.59
N TYR A 17 8.88 -2.97 -3.52
CA TYR A 17 8.28 -3.75 -4.61
C TYR A 17 8.06 -2.91 -5.88
N LEU A 18 7.55 -1.69 -5.73
CA LEU A 18 7.29 -0.79 -6.86
C LEU A 18 8.51 0.03 -7.29
N GLN A 19 9.63 -0.08 -6.58
CA GLN A 19 10.82 0.75 -6.77
C GLN A 19 10.49 2.25 -6.71
N MET A 20 9.69 2.64 -5.73
CA MET A 20 9.21 4.00 -5.51
C MET A 20 9.62 4.52 -4.14
N ASP A 21 9.69 5.84 -3.99
CA ASP A 21 9.86 6.45 -2.68
C ASP A 21 8.60 6.29 -1.80
N GLU A 22 8.78 6.06 -0.51
CA GLU A 22 7.68 5.91 0.46
C GLU A 22 6.72 7.12 0.44
N HIS A 23 7.23 8.35 0.23
CA HIS A 23 6.41 9.56 0.13
C HIS A 23 5.47 9.50 -1.07
N THR A 24 5.88 8.85 -2.17
CA THR A 24 5.03 8.65 -3.34
C THR A 24 3.90 7.68 -3.01
N ILE A 25 4.19 6.59 -2.30
CA ILE A 25 3.17 5.64 -1.82
C ILE A 25 2.15 6.35 -0.92
N TYR A 26 2.60 7.19 0.01
CA TYR A 26 1.69 8.00 0.85
C TYR A 26 0.82 8.95 0.02
N LYS A 27 1.38 9.63 -0.99
CA LYS A 27 0.59 10.49 -1.89
C LYS A 27 -0.44 9.69 -2.69
N LEU A 28 -0.08 8.51 -3.17
CA LEU A 28 -0.98 7.62 -3.90
C LEU A 28 -2.12 7.10 -3.01
N SER A 29 -1.81 6.74 -1.76
CA SER A 29 -2.80 6.34 -0.76
C SER A 29 -3.77 7.49 -0.45
N ARG A 30 -3.25 8.70 -0.15
CA ARG A 30 -4.09 9.87 0.14
C ARG A 30 -4.94 10.34 -1.04
N SER A 31 -4.46 10.15 -2.27
CA SER A 31 -5.21 10.46 -3.50
C SER A 31 -6.19 9.36 -3.92
N GLY A 32 -6.27 8.25 -3.17
CA GLY A 32 -7.16 7.12 -3.46
C GLY A 32 -6.76 6.30 -4.69
N LYS A 33 -5.52 6.47 -5.19
CA LYS A 33 -4.99 5.73 -6.35
C LYS A 33 -4.60 4.29 -6.01
N ILE A 34 -4.29 4.03 -4.73
CA ILE A 34 -4.05 2.67 -4.22
C ILE A 34 -4.97 2.40 -3.04
N PRO A 35 -5.51 1.17 -2.89
CA PRO A 35 -6.20 0.76 -1.69
C PRO A 35 -5.26 0.85 -0.49
N SER A 36 -5.72 1.51 0.58
CA SER A 36 -4.92 1.66 1.80
C SER A 36 -5.82 1.67 3.02
N LEU A 37 -5.33 1.09 4.11
CA LEU A 37 -5.96 1.12 5.42
C LEU A 37 -5.04 1.89 6.38
N LYS A 38 -5.59 2.83 7.14
CA LYS A 38 -4.89 3.45 8.26
C LYS A 38 -5.18 2.64 9.52
N ILE A 39 -4.16 2.05 10.13
CA ILE A 39 -4.26 1.42 11.43
C ILE A 39 -3.91 2.49 12.48
N THR A 40 -4.86 2.77 13.37
CA THR A 40 -4.67 3.59 14.57
C THR A 40 -5.28 2.82 15.73
N ASP A 41 -4.61 2.83 16.88
CA ASP A 41 -5.21 2.40 18.14
C ASP A 41 -6.33 3.37 18.58
#